data_AF-Q12437-F1
#
_entry.id   AF-Q12437-F1
#
_cell.length_a   1.000
_cell.length_b   1.000
_cell.length_c   1.000
_cell.angle_alpha   90.00
_cell.angle_beta   90.00
_cell.angle_gamma   90.00
#
_symmetry.space_group_name_H-M   'P 1'
#
loop_
_entity.id
_entity.type
_entity.pdbx_description
1 polymer ?
#
loop_
_entity_poly.entity_id
_entity_poly.type
_entity_poly.pdbx_seq_one_letter_code
_entity_poly.pdbx_strand_id
1 'polypeptide(L)'
;MVTYALLGATGATGSSILRHLLQKSPDSLHIQVLVRSKVKLLQAFPDLETTRRPQVHVIQGMSTDSDALSECLRNASIVFMCVAQNGSPIGTTLCQDSARPIISVLQQQQQSEGASYQPCTIVQLRSASLNPALAAQVPAFVHRIVSFCLFANYADIKQACQYYSEAQKQGTLEYILVDPPTLHDANGTHPTGYRLISTEPQATALSYADLGAAMCEIAHRESEFHGRAVGVTATGRVRQTWGVLLRHLLEGGSSRLRETIAKEAVVVRVLCIFLVILACLMSSL
;
A
#
# COMPACT_ATOMS: atom_id res chain seq x y z
N MET A 1 -19.47 -1.73 18.41
CA MET A 1 -18.86 -2.89 17.74
C MET A 1 -17.89 -2.36 16.71
N VAL A 2 -16.71 -2.94 16.56
CA VAL A 2 -15.66 -2.40 15.68
C VAL A 2 -15.70 -3.15 14.35
N THR A 3 -15.62 -2.43 13.24
CA THR A 3 -15.60 -3.02 11.90
C THR A 3 -14.30 -2.64 11.20
N TYR A 4 -13.54 -3.65 10.78
CA TYR A 4 -12.34 -3.46 9.98
C TYR A 4 -12.64 -3.81 8.52
N ALA A 5 -12.33 -2.90 7.61
CA ALA A 5 -12.28 -3.17 6.19
C ALA A 5 -10.85 -3.59 5.80
N LEU A 6 -10.72 -4.66 5.03
CA LEU A 6 -9.44 -5.17 4.53
C LEU A 6 -9.48 -5.23 3.02
N LEU A 7 -8.78 -4.29 2.37
CA LEU A 7 -8.72 -4.19 0.92
C LEU A 7 -7.47 -4.93 0.43
N GLY A 8 -7.66 -6.07 -0.26
CA GLY A 8 -6.55 -6.86 -0.81
C GLY A 8 -6.08 -8.03 0.07
N ALA A 9 -7.01 -8.80 0.65
CA ALA A 9 -6.68 -9.92 1.55
C ALA A 9 -5.94 -11.12 0.91
N THR A 10 -5.82 -11.19 -0.42
CA THR A 10 -5.11 -12.28 -1.13
C THR A 10 -3.61 -12.02 -1.34
N GLY A 11 -3.15 -10.80 -1.06
CA GLY A 11 -1.72 -10.46 -1.08
C GLY A 11 -1.05 -10.85 0.25
N ALA A 12 0.28 -10.93 0.27
CA ALA A 12 1.04 -11.38 1.45
C ALA A 12 0.74 -10.55 2.72
N THR A 13 0.67 -9.22 2.60
CA THR A 13 0.30 -8.34 3.72
C THR A 13 -1.14 -8.59 4.17
N GLY A 14 -2.11 -8.51 3.24
CA GLY A 14 -3.52 -8.67 3.57
C GLY A 14 -3.84 -10.04 4.16
N SER A 15 -3.24 -11.11 3.63
CA SER A 15 -3.36 -12.46 4.18
C SER A 15 -2.73 -12.56 5.57
N SER A 16 -1.63 -11.86 5.84
CA SER A 16 -1.01 -11.85 7.16
C SER A 16 -1.85 -11.11 8.21
N ILE A 17 -2.46 -9.98 7.83
CA ILE A 17 -3.44 -9.26 8.66
C ILE A 17 -4.64 -10.16 8.94
N LEU A 18 -5.27 -10.73 7.91
CA LEU A 18 -6.46 -11.57 8.08
C LEU A 18 -6.16 -12.75 9.01
N ARG A 19 -5.04 -13.44 8.80
CA ARG A 19 -4.61 -14.54 9.68
C ARG A 19 -4.45 -14.10 11.13
N HIS A 20 -3.84 -12.94 11.36
CA HIS A 20 -3.67 -12.40 12.70
C HIS A 20 -5.01 -12.09 13.37
N LEU A 21 -5.92 -11.41 12.65
CA LEU A 21 -7.24 -11.06 13.16
C LEU A 21 -8.11 -12.29 13.44
N LEU A 22 -8.00 -13.36 12.65
CA LEU A 22 -8.69 -14.63 12.89
C LEU A 22 -8.19 -15.33 14.15
N GLN A 23 -6.90 -15.20 14.48
CA GLN A 23 -6.29 -15.87 15.63
C GLN A 23 -6.42 -15.08 16.94
N LYS A 24 -6.39 -13.75 16.88
CA LYS A 24 -6.35 -12.85 18.05
C LYS A 24 -7.51 -11.87 18.11
N SER A 25 -8.65 -12.21 17.51
CA SER A 25 -9.79 -11.31 17.46
C SER A 25 -10.35 -10.95 18.83
N PRO A 26 -10.71 -9.68 19.06
CA PRO A 26 -11.70 -9.32 20.07
C PRO A 26 -13.03 -10.02 19.75
N ASP A 27 -13.79 -10.41 20.78
CA ASP A 27 -15.09 -11.09 20.62
C ASP A 27 -16.12 -10.33 19.75
N SER A 28 -15.96 -9.01 19.60
CA SER A 28 -16.88 -8.11 18.91
C SER A 28 -16.29 -7.44 17.66
N LEU A 29 -15.41 -8.14 16.93
CA LEU A 29 -14.83 -7.64 15.67
C LEU A 29 -15.59 -8.17 14.45
N HIS A 30 -15.98 -7.27 13.55
CA HIS A 30 -16.44 -7.60 12.20
C HIS A 30 -15.35 -7.25 11.18
N ILE A 31 -15.17 -8.12 10.19
CA ILE A 31 -14.18 -7.92 9.13
C ILE A 31 -14.87 -7.95 7.78
N GLN A 32 -14.82 -6.81 7.08
CA GLN A 32 -15.26 -6.66 5.70
C GLN A 32 -14.05 -6.88 4.79
N VAL A 33 -14.06 -7.88 3.93
CA VAL A 33 -12.91 -8.25 3.10
C VAL A 33 -13.23 -8.01 1.63
N LEU A 34 -12.55 -7.04 1.00
CA LEU A 34 -12.64 -6.81 -0.45
C LEU A 34 -11.53 -7.56 -1.19
N VAL A 35 -11.91 -8.45 -2.10
CA VAL A 35 -10.97 -9.24 -2.92
C VAL A 35 -11.39 -9.31 -4.39
N ARG A 36 -10.38 -9.36 -5.27
CA ARG A 36 -10.60 -9.60 -6.71
C ARG A 36 -11.05 -11.03 -7.04
N SER A 37 -10.70 -11.99 -6.19
CA SER A 37 -11.02 -13.41 -6.39
C SER A 37 -11.35 -14.04 -5.05
N LYS A 38 -12.64 -14.30 -4.82
CA LYS A 38 -13.12 -15.02 -3.64
C LYS A 38 -12.54 -16.44 -3.61
N VAL A 39 -12.45 -17.11 -4.75
CA VAL A 39 -11.84 -18.44 -4.87
C VAL A 39 -10.41 -18.47 -4.33
N LYS A 40 -9.56 -17.52 -4.74
CA LYS A 40 -8.18 -17.43 -4.24
C LYS A 40 -8.12 -17.17 -2.73
N LEU A 41 -9.04 -16.36 -2.21
CA LEU A 41 -9.14 -16.12 -0.77
C LEU A 41 -9.48 -17.41 -0.01
N LEU A 42 -10.51 -18.13 -0.45
CA LEU A 42 -10.95 -19.37 0.21
C LEU A 42 -9.94 -20.51 0.08
N GLN A 43 -9.13 -20.54 -0.98
CA GLN A 43 -8.00 -21.47 -1.05
C GLN A 43 -6.94 -21.19 0.03
N ALA A 44 -6.71 -19.91 0.36
CA ALA A 44 -5.76 -19.50 1.40
C ALA A 44 -6.34 -19.60 2.83
N PHE A 45 -7.67 -19.49 2.95
CA PHE A 45 -8.43 -19.56 4.21
C PHE A 45 -9.67 -20.45 4.03
N PRO A 46 -9.52 -21.80 4.03
CA PRO A 46 -10.62 -22.72 3.74
C PRO A 46 -11.78 -22.62 4.73
N ASP A 47 -11.49 -22.31 6.00
CA ASP A 47 -12.49 -22.22 7.07
C ASP A 47 -13.14 -20.84 7.18
N LEU A 48 -12.87 -19.92 6.25
CA LEU A 48 -13.30 -18.52 6.38
C LEU A 48 -14.82 -18.37 6.39
N GLU A 49 -15.55 -19.15 5.59
CA GLU A 49 -17.01 -19.09 5.52
C GLU A 49 -17.69 -19.77 6.71
N THR A 50 -17.01 -20.69 7.38
CA THR A 50 -17.50 -21.36 8.59
C THR A 50 -17.07 -20.65 9.87
N THR A 51 -16.14 -19.69 9.77
CA THR A 51 -15.66 -18.86 10.89
C THR A 51 -16.80 -17.99 11.41
N ARG A 52 -17.13 -18.15 12.70
CA ARG A 52 -18.19 -17.38 13.38
C ARG A 52 -17.68 -16.21 14.21
N ARG A 53 -16.41 -16.25 14.65
CA ARG A 53 -15.76 -15.22 15.46
C ARG A 53 -14.30 -15.07 15.02
N PRO A 54 -13.89 -13.92 14.47
CA PRO A 54 -14.73 -12.77 14.13
C PRO A 54 -15.75 -13.09 13.03
N GLN A 55 -16.80 -12.29 12.89
CA GLN A 55 -17.66 -12.38 11.71
C GLN A 55 -16.90 -11.82 10.51
N VAL A 56 -16.73 -12.63 9.47
CA VAL A 56 -16.08 -12.21 8.22
C VAL A 56 -17.10 -12.17 7.11
N HIS A 57 -17.13 -11.06 6.39
CA HIS A 57 -17.95 -10.89 5.21
C HIS A 57 -17.06 -10.58 4.02
N VAL A 58 -17.14 -11.42 2.99
CA VAL A 58 -16.28 -11.35 1.81
C VAL A 58 -17.04 -10.72 0.66
N ILE A 59 -16.60 -9.53 0.25
CA ILE A 59 -17.07 -8.81 -0.93
C ILE A 59 -16.11 -9.10 -2.09
N GLN A 60 -16.65 -9.56 -3.23
CA GLN A 60 -15.86 -9.72 -4.45
C GLN A 60 -16.00 -8.49 -5.33
N GLY A 61 -14.88 -7.85 -5.66
CA GLY A 61 -14.86 -6.64 -6.48
C GLY A 61 -13.44 -6.14 -6.73
N MET A 62 -13.33 -5.16 -7.62
CA MET A 62 -12.08 -4.44 -7.85
C MET A 62 -11.90 -3.35 -6.79
N SER A 63 -10.66 -2.93 -6.52
CA SER A 63 -10.38 -1.81 -5.61
C SER A 63 -10.80 -0.44 -6.17
N THR A 64 -11.33 -0.43 -7.39
CA THR A 64 -11.85 0.74 -8.11
C THR A 64 -13.36 0.66 -8.31
N ASP A 65 -14.01 -0.39 -7.80
CA ASP A 65 -15.45 -0.62 -7.92
C ASP A 65 -16.17 0.11 -6.78
N SER A 66 -16.88 1.19 -7.11
CA SER A 66 -17.56 2.04 -6.12
C SER A 66 -18.64 1.32 -5.32
N ASP A 67 -19.34 0.35 -5.91
CA ASP A 67 -20.42 -0.37 -5.22
C ASP A 67 -19.82 -1.35 -4.20
N ALA A 68 -18.81 -2.11 -4.64
CA ALA A 68 -18.09 -3.03 -3.76
C ALA A 68 -17.35 -2.28 -2.63
N LEU A 69 -16.79 -1.09 -2.92
CA LEU A 69 -16.19 -0.22 -1.91
C LEU A 69 -17.23 0.34 -0.95
N SER A 70 -18.38 0.81 -1.43
CA SER A 70 -19.46 1.31 -0.59
C SER A 70 -19.97 0.26 0.38
N GLU A 71 -20.09 -0.99 -0.07
CA GLU A 71 -20.43 -2.12 0.79
C GLU A 71 -19.32 -2.45 1.79
N CYS A 72 -18.07 -2.52 1.33
CA CYS A 72 -16.93 -2.90 2.18
C CYS A 72 -16.61 -1.85 3.26
N LEU A 73 -16.74 -0.56 2.92
CA LEU A 73 -16.42 0.56 3.82
C LEU A 73 -17.60 0.95 4.73
N ARG A 74 -18.79 0.36 4.54
CA ARG A 74 -19.95 0.65 5.37
C ARG A 74 -19.65 0.36 6.84
N ASN A 75 -19.79 1.38 7.70
CA ASN A 75 -19.53 1.34 9.14
C ASN A 75 -18.08 0.93 9.51
N ALA A 76 -17.12 0.97 8.57
CA ALA A 76 -15.74 0.64 8.85
C ALA A 76 -15.09 1.75 9.69
N SER A 77 -14.51 1.41 10.83
CA SER A 77 -13.70 2.34 11.64
C SER A 77 -12.24 2.34 11.17
N ILE A 78 -11.73 1.18 10.74
CA ILE A 78 -10.37 1.02 10.20
C ILE A 78 -10.46 0.44 8.80
N VAL A 79 -9.62 0.94 7.90
CA VAL A 79 -9.43 0.38 6.56
C VAL A 79 -7.95 0.02 6.38
N PHE A 80 -7.65 -1.28 6.25
CA PHE A 80 -6.33 -1.75 5.86
C PHE A 80 -6.19 -1.69 4.34
N MET A 81 -5.39 -0.75 3.86
CA MET A 81 -5.13 -0.58 2.44
C MET A 81 -3.92 -1.42 2.01
N CYS A 82 -4.19 -2.66 1.58
CA CYS A 82 -3.18 -3.65 1.18
C CYS A 82 -3.16 -3.95 -0.32
N VAL A 83 -3.91 -3.19 -1.12
CA VAL A 83 -3.87 -3.30 -2.58
C VAL A 83 -2.62 -2.60 -3.09
N ALA A 84 -1.58 -3.40 -3.31
CA ALA A 84 -0.30 -2.96 -3.81
C ALA A 84 0.34 -4.08 -4.65
N GLN A 85 1.47 -3.76 -5.27
CA GLN A 85 2.31 -4.72 -5.98
C GLN A 85 3.78 -4.52 -5.63
N ASN A 86 4.56 -5.59 -5.68
CA ASN A 86 6.00 -5.55 -5.41
C ASN A 86 6.82 -5.08 -6.63
N GLY A 87 6.26 -5.21 -7.83
CA GLY A 87 6.88 -4.72 -9.06
C GLY A 87 6.76 -3.21 -9.20
N SER A 88 7.58 -2.65 -10.10
CA SER A 88 7.54 -1.23 -10.45
C SER A 88 7.57 -1.03 -11.98
N PRO A 89 6.64 -1.64 -12.75
CA PRO A 89 6.51 -1.30 -14.16
C PRO A 89 6.16 0.17 -14.32
N ILE A 90 6.63 0.78 -15.40
CA ILE A 90 6.29 2.16 -15.74
C ILE A 90 4.80 2.26 -16.03
N GLY A 91 4.15 3.31 -15.52
CA GLY A 91 2.70 3.46 -15.54
C GLY A 91 1.97 2.76 -14.38
N THR A 92 2.69 2.31 -13.34
CA THR A 92 2.05 1.82 -12.10
C THR A 92 1.22 2.94 -11.47
N THR A 93 -0.08 2.68 -11.27
CA THR A 93 -1.05 3.61 -10.65
C THR A 93 -2.01 2.89 -9.67
N LEU A 94 -1.66 1.69 -9.22
CA LEU A 94 -2.55 0.82 -8.47
C LEU A 94 -3.01 1.43 -7.13
N CYS A 95 -2.10 2.03 -6.37
CA CYS A 95 -2.39 2.61 -5.07
C CYS A 95 -3.21 3.89 -5.23
N GLN A 96 -2.80 4.77 -6.14
CA GLN A 96 -3.50 6.05 -6.36
C GLN A 96 -4.89 5.83 -6.97
N ASP A 97 -5.04 4.86 -7.87
CA ASP A 97 -6.32 4.54 -8.51
C ASP A 97 -7.29 3.87 -7.53
N SER A 98 -6.77 3.23 -6.48
CA SER A 98 -7.62 2.72 -5.39
C SER A 98 -7.96 3.80 -4.37
N ALA A 99 -7.03 4.74 -4.10
CA ALA A 99 -7.25 5.82 -3.14
C ALA A 99 -8.39 6.76 -3.55
N ARG A 100 -8.50 7.13 -4.84
CA ARG A 100 -9.54 8.09 -5.29
C ARG A 100 -10.97 7.55 -5.08
N PRO A 101 -11.34 6.33 -5.49
CA PRO A 101 -12.67 5.79 -5.25
C PRO A 101 -12.97 5.58 -3.77
N ILE A 102 -11.98 5.15 -2.96
CA ILE A 102 -12.14 5.07 -1.49
C ILE A 102 -12.55 6.44 -0.93
N ILE A 103 -11.81 7.49 -1.27
CA ILE A 103 -12.10 8.85 -0.81
C ILE A 103 -13.49 9.29 -1.30
N SER A 104 -13.83 9.03 -2.57
CA SER A 104 -15.13 9.40 -3.13
C SER A 104 -16.29 8.73 -2.39
N VAL A 105 -16.17 7.45 -2.04
CA VAL A 105 -17.18 6.73 -1.26
C VAL A 105 -17.31 7.29 0.15
N LEU A 106 -16.18 7.58 0.81
CA LEU A 106 -16.19 8.18 2.15
C LEU A 106 -16.78 9.59 2.16
N GLN A 107 -16.52 10.40 1.12
CA GLN A 107 -17.14 11.71 0.95
C GLN A 107 -18.67 11.61 0.76
N GLN A 108 -19.14 10.59 0.04
CA GLN A 108 -20.59 10.34 -0.10
C GLN A 108 -21.21 9.95 1.25
N GLN A 109 -20.53 9.08 2.02
CA GLN A 109 -20.96 8.74 3.39
C GLN A 109 -21.01 9.99 4.27
N GLN A 110 -19.96 10.82 4.25
CA GLN A 110 -19.87 12.08 4.97
C GLN A 110 -21.03 13.03 4.64
N GLN A 111 -21.39 13.16 3.35
CA GLN A 111 -22.54 13.96 2.93
C GLN A 111 -23.87 13.38 3.40
N SER A 112 -24.02 12.06 3.39
CA SER A 112 -25.26 11.38 3.79
C SER A 112 -25.49 11.39 5.31
N GLU A 113 -24.43 11.28 6.10
CA GLU A 113 -24.49 11.23 7.57
C GLU A 113 -24.40 12.63 8.20
N GLY A 114 -23.82 13.60 7.48
CA GLY A 114 -23.70 14.97 7.95
C GLY A 114 -22.98 15.07 9.29
N ALA A 115 -23.61 15.67 10.29
CA ALA A 115 -23.01 15.91 11.60
C ALA A 115 -22.72 14.63 12.42
N SER A 116 -23.37 13.50 12.10
CA SER A 116 -23.09 12.24 12.79
C SER A 116 -21.91 11.47 12.19
N TYR A 117 -21.37 11.93 11.05
CA TYR A 117 -20.27 11.26 10.37
C TYR A 117 -19.06 11.12 11.29
N GLN A 118 -18.51 9.90 11.34
CA GLN A 118 -17.25 9.60 12.02
C GLN A 118 -16.23 9.18 10.97
N PRO A 119 -15.13 9.93 10.78
CA PRO A 119 -14.07 9.57 9.84
C PRO A 119 -13.46 8.21 10.18
N CYS A 120 -13.28 7.36 9.19
CA CYS A 120 -12.54 6.10 9.36
C CYS A 120 -11.04 6.33 9.19
N THR A 121 -10.22 5.45 9.78
CA THR A 121 -8.76 5.53 9.65
C THR A 121 -8.25 4.60 8.56
N ILE A 122 -7.59 5.17 7.55
CA ILE A 122 -6.89 4.43 6.52
C ILE A 122 -5.48 4.06 7.01
N VAL A 123 -5.24 2.77 7.26
CA VAL A 123 -3.90 2.25 7.55
C VAL A 123 -3.23 1.87 6.23
N GLN A 124 -2.42 2.79 5.70
CA GLN A 124 -1.77 2.67 4.39
C GLN A 124 -0.37 2.07 4.52
N LEU A 125 -0.14 0.94 3.85
CA LEU A 125 1.21 0.40 3.70
C LEU A 125 2.05 1.27 2.78
N ARG A 126 3.22 1.69 3.25
CA ARG A 126 4.24 2.43 2.49
C ARG A 126 5.56 1.65 2.56
N SER A 127 6.68 2.35 2.69
CA SER A 127 8.03 1.82 2.69
C SER A 127 8.91 2.78 3.49
N ALA A 128 9.81 2.23 4.29
CA ALA A 128 10.84 3.00 4.98
C ALA A 128 11.67 3.89 4.04
N SER A 129 11.82 3.52 2.76
CA SER A 129 12.52 4.35 1.77
C SER A 129 11.84 5.70 1.48
N LEU A 130 10.54 5.81 1.80
CA LEU A 130 9.72 7.01 1.64
C LEU A 130 9.57 7.81 2.93
N ASN A 131 10.07 7.29 4.05
CA ASN A 131 10.14 7.99 5.32
C ASN A 131 11.52 8.64 5.46
N PRO A 132 11.63 9.98 5.54
CA PRO A 132 12.94 10.65 5.62
C PRO A 132 13.83 10.16 6.77
N ALA A 133 13.26 9.90 7.95
CA ALA A 133 14.03 9.47 9.11
C ALA A 133 14.58 8.04 8.96
N LEU A 134 13.80 7.14 8.39
CA LEU A 134 14.20 5.75 8.18
C LEU A 134 15.10 5.59 6.94
N ALA A 135 14.80 6.34 5.86
CA ALA A 135 15.62 6.36 4.65
C ALA A 135 17.04 6.86 4.91
N ALA A 136 17.23 7.78 5.86
CA ALA A 136 18.55 8.28 6.27
C ALA A 136 19.44 7.19 6.90
N GLN A 137 18.86 6.07 7.36
CA GLN A 137 19.60 4.94 7.92
C GLN A 137 20.20 4.03 6.84
N VAL A 138 19.78 4.19 5.58
CA VAL A 138 20.26 3.39 4.44
C VAL A 138 21.40 4.13 3.74
N PRO A 139 22.52 3.45 3.38
CA PRO A 139 23.58 4.08 2.62
C PRO A 139 23.05 4.74 1.33
N ALA A 140 23.42 5.99 1.10
CA ALA A 140 22.84 6.82 0.03
C ALA A 140 22.93 6.17 -1.37
N PHE A 141 24.02 5.46 -1.65
CA PHE A 141 24.19 4.72 -2.90
C PHE A 141 23.14 3.61 -3.07
N VAL A 142 22.89 2.83 -2.01
CA VAL A 142 21.88 1.76 -2.00
C VAL A 142 20.49 2.36 -2.16
N HIS A 143 20.18 3.43 -1.42
CA HIS A 143 18.89 4.12 -1.52
C HIS A 143 18.63 4.66 -2.93
N ARG A 144 19.65 5.20 -3.61
CA ARG A 144 19.56 5.66 -5.01
C ARG A 144 19.24 4.52 -5.98
N ILE A 145 19.92 3.38 -5.86
CA ILE A 145 19.66 2.20 -6.72
C ILE A 145 18.23 1.70 -6.51
N VAL A 146 17.83 1.52 -5.25
CA VAL A 146 16.48 1.04 -4.92
C VAL A 146 15.41 2.02 -5.40
N SER A 147 15.62 3.33 -5.21
CA SER A 147 14.70 4.38 -5.68
C SER A 147 14.62 4.43 -7.21
N PHE A 148 15.71 4.13 -7.91
CA PHE A 148 15.70 4.01 -9.37
C PHE A 148 14.88 2.81 -9.82
N CYS A 149 15.12 1.63 -9.24
CA CYS A 149 14.41 0.40 -9.57
C CYS A 149 12.91 0.46 -9.24
N LEU A 150 12.55 1.09 -8.12
CA LEU A 150 11.16 1.16 -7.62
C LEU A 150 10.49 2.50 -7.92
N PHE A 151 11.01 3.28 -8.89
CA PHE A 151 10.58 4.63 -9.19
C PHE A 151 9.05 4.77 -9.35
N ALA A 152 8.44 3.95 -10.21
CA ALA A 152 7.01 4.06 -10.52
C ALA A 152 6.13 3.62 -9.34
N ASN A 153 6.53 2.55 -8.64
CA ASN A 153 5.85 2.10 -7.43
C ASN A 153 5.88 3.16 -6.32
N TYR A 154 7.04 3.79 -6.11
CA TYR A 154 7.18 4.87 -5.14
C TYR A 154 6.39 6.13 -5.52
N ALA A 155 6.35 6.48 -6.81
CA ALA A 155 5.52 7.59 -7.28
C ALA A 155 4.02 7.32 -7.03
N ASP A 156 3.55 6.11 -7.32
CA ASP A 156 2.18 5.67 -7.09
C ASP A 156 1.78 5.76 -5.61
N ILE A 157 2.59 5.18 -4.71
CA ILE A 157 2.33 5.22 -3.27
C ILE A 157 2.36 6.65 -2.73
N LYS A 158 3.32 7.48 -3.17
CA LYS A 158 3.38 8.90 -2.77
C LYS A 158 2.11 9.65 -3.17
N GLN A 159 1.62 9.44 -4.39
CA GLN A 159 0.42 10.09 -4.88
C GLN A 159 -0.81 9.67 -4.07
N ALA A 160 -0.96 8.38 -3.76
CA ALA A 160 -2.03 7.88 -2.88
C ALA A 160 -1.97 8.53 -1.48
N CYS A 161 -0.78 8.63 -0.88
CA CYS A 161 -0.59 9.27 0.43
C CYS A 161 -0.96 10.76 0.40
N GLN A 162 -0.69 11.46 -0.70
CA GLN A 162 -1.10 12.86 -0.86
C GLN A 162 -2.62 12.99 -0.87
N TYR A 163 -3.33 12.11 -1.60
CA TYR A 163 -4.80 12.11 -1.60
C TYR A 163 -5.38 11.88 -0.21
N TYR A 164 -4.85 10.94 0.57
CA TYR A 164 -5.31 10.75 1.95
C TYR A 164 -5.01 11.96 2.83
N SER A 165 -3.85 12.60 2.67
CA SER A 165 -3.52 13.81 3.42
C SER A 165 -4.45 14.99 3.08
N GLU A 166 -4.84 15.14 1.82
CA GLU A 166 -5.81 16.14 1.39
C GLU A 166 -7.22 15.84 1.93
N ALA A 167 -7.65 14.58 1.87
CA ALA A 167 -8.94 14.13 2.39
C ALA A 167 -9.03 14.29 3.92
N GLN A 168 -7.94 14.05 4.66
CA GLN A 168 -7.89 14.29 6.11
C GLN A 168 -8.12 15.76 6.45
N LYS A 169 -7.53 16.70 5.70
CA LYS A 169 -7.75 18.14 5.91
C LYS A 169 -9.21 18.55 5.70
N GLN A 170 -9.97 17.79 4.92
CA GLN A 170 -11.40 17.97 4.68
C GLN A 170 -12.27 17.26 5.73
N GLY A 171 -11.66 16.57 6.69
CA GLY A 171 -12.38 15.77 7.70
C GLY A 171 -13.06 14.53 7.14
N THR A 172 -12.69 14.08 5.94
CA THR A 172 -13.28 12.89 5.30
C THR A 172 -12.74 11.60 5.90
N LEU A 173 -11.48 11.56 6.33
CA LEU A 173 -10.85 10.36 6.87
C LEU A 173 -9.70 10.73 7.80
N GLU A 174 -9.25 9.78 8.61
CA GLU A 174 -7.93 9.80 9.24
C GLU A 174 -7.00 8.84 8.48
N TYR A 175 -5.69 9.00 8.62
CA TYR A 175 -4.75 8.04 8.02
C TYR A 175 -3.54 7.77 8.92
N ILE A 176 -2.95 6.59 8.73
CA ILE A 176 -1.69 6.17 9.34
C ILE A 176 -0.83 5.57 8.23
N LEU A 177 0.43 6.02 8.10
CA LEU A 177 1.38 5.46 7.13
C LEU A 177 2.29 4.44 7.81
N VAL A 178 2.31 3.21 7.31
CA VAL A 178 3.12 2.12 7.86
C VAL A 178 4.37 1.92 7.02
N ASP A 179 5.54 2.07 7.63
CA ASP A 179 6.84 2.09 6.96
C ASP A 179 7.72 0.90 7.37
N PRO A 180 7.50 -0.31 6.80
CA PRO A 180 8.40 -1.42 7.03
C PRO A 180 9.71 -1.27 6.26
N PRO A 181 10.76 -2.02 6.66
CA PRO A 181 11.95 -2.21 5.85
C PRO A 181 11.62 -3.21 4.71
N THR A 182 12.64 -3.88 4.18
CA THR A 182 12.45 -4.91 3.17
C THR A 182 11.58 -6.05 3.70
N LEU A 183 10.52 -6.39 2.98
CA LEU A 183 9.58 -7.45 3.38
C LEU A 183 10.02 -8.81 2.81
N HIS A 184 10.01 -9.82 3.68
CA HIS A 184 10.42 -11.17 3.35
C HIS A 184 9.43 -12.21 3.85
N ASP A 185 9.61 -13.44 3.37
CA ASP A 185 8.82 -14.61 3.78
C ASP A 185 7.32 -14.44 3.53
N ALA A 186 6.95 -14.16 2.28
CA ALA A 186 5.55 -13.92 1.86
C ALA A 186 4.58 -15.08 2.17
N ASN A 187 5.12 -16.30 2.34
CA ASN A 187 4.36 -17.50 2.70
C ASN A 187 4.49 -17.88 4.18
N GLY A 188 5.32 -17.17 4.94
CA GLY A 188 5.49 -17.37 6.37
C GLY A 188 4.24 -16.93 7.12
N THR A 189 3.77 -17.77 8.03
CA THR A 189 2.54 -17.54 8.79
C THR A 189 2.77 -17.25 10.28
N HIS A 190 4.02 -17.41 10.75
CA HIS A 190 4.39 -17.27 12.15
C HIS A 190 5.16 -15.98 12.38
N PRO A 191 4.62 -15.03 13.17
CA PRO A 191 5.38 -13.85 13.60
C PRO A 191 6.63 -14.27 14.37
N THR A 192 7.73 -13.55 14.13
CA THR A 192 9.02 -13.75 14.82
C THR A 192 9.28 -12.69 15.88
N GLY A 193 8.51 -11.61 15.87
CA GLY A 193 8.62 -10.46 16.75
C GLY A 193 8.84 -9.18 15.96
N TYR A 194 8.16 -8.12 16.39
CA TYR A 194 8.31 -6.78 15.84
C TYR A 194 8.28 -5.73 16.95
N ARG A 195 8.59 -4.49 16.56
CA ARG A 195 8.39 -3.28 17.36
C ARG A 195 8.01 -2.11 16.46
N LEU A 196 7.13 -1.24 16.96
CA LEU A 196 6.82 0.05 16.33
C LEU A 196 7.89 1.07 16.70
N ILE A 197 8.36 1.83 15.72
CA ILE A 197 9.43 2.83 15.87
C ILE A 197 9.04 4.12 15.13
N SER A 198 9.68 5.22 15.49
CA SER A 198 9.56 6.49 14.78
C SER A 198 10.85 6.85 14.05
N THR A 199 11.98 6.86 14.76
CA THR A 199 13.29 7.27 14.24
C THR A 199 14.42 6.33 14.68
N GLU A 200 14.12 5.37 15.56
CA GLU A 200 15.04 4.38 16.06
C GLU A 200 15.61 3.51 14.92
N PRO A 201 16.77 2.85 15.13
CA PRO A 201 17.34 1.93 14.15
C PRO A 201 16.34 0.84 13.70
N GLN A 202 16.13 0.76 12.39
CA GLN A 202 15.27 -0.23 11.76
C GLN A 202 16.10 -1.42 11.24
N ALA A 203 15.64 -2.64 11.50
CA ALA A 203 16.20 -3.84 10.90
C ALA A 203 16.07 -3.77 9.37
N THR A 204 17.02 -4.36 8.64
CA THR A 204 16.99 -4.34 7.17
C THR A 204 15.88 -5.20 6.56
N ALA A 205 15.34 -6.15 7.34
CA ALA A 205 14.36 -7.14 6.93
C ALA A 205 13.25 -7.27 7.98
N LEU A 206 12.02 -7.50 7.51
CA LEU A 206 10.82 -7.80 8.31
C LEU A 206 10.02 -8.92 7.63
N SER A 207 9.42 -9.83 8.41
CA SER A 207 8.53 -10.84 7.83
C SER A 207 7.15 -10.26 7.52
N TYR A 208 6.45 -10.79 6.51
CA TYR A 208 5.05 -10.39 6.27
C TYR A 208 4.13 -10.74 7.45
N ALA A 209 4.40 -11.83 8.17
CA ALA A 209 3.65 -12.20 9.37
C ALA A 209 3.79 -11.17 10.50
N ASP A 210 5.02 -10.67 10.72
CA ASP A 210 5.30 -9.59 11.67
C ASP A 210 4.66 -8.26 11.24
N LEU A 211 4.71 -7.92 9.94
CA LEU A 211 4.03 -6.74 9.42
C LEU A 211 2.51 -6.83 9.64
N GLY A 212 1.89 -7.97 9.34
CA GLY A 212 0.45 -8.17 9.54
C GLY A 212 0.04 -7.97 10.99
N ALA A 213 0.82 -8.51 11.93
CA ALA A 213 0.61 -8.31 13.36
C ALA A 213 0.81 -6.83 13.76
N ALA A 214 1.87 -6.18 13.26
CA ALA A 214 2.14 -4.77 13.53
C ALA A 214 1.03 -3.84 13.04
N MET A 215 0.48 -4.09 11.85
CA MET A 215 -0.65 -3.31 11.34
C MET A 215 -1.91 -3.49 12.20
N CYS A 216 -2.14 -4.68 12.76
CA CYS A 216 -3.23 -4.89 13.71
C CYS A 216 -3.01 -4.13 15.03
N GLU A 217 -1.78 -4.11 15.56
CA GLU A 217 -1.46 -3.30 16.74
C GLU A 217 -1.64 -1.79 16.47
N ILE A 218 -1.16 -1.32 15.32
CA ILE A 218 -1.33 0.07 14.87
C ILE A 218 -2.83 0.43 14.79
N ALA A 219 -3.65 -0.45 14.22
CA ALA A 219 -5.10 -0.24 14.13
C ALA A 219 -5.79 -0.23 15.51
N HIS A 220 -5.33 -1.07 16.45
CA HIS A 220 -5.84 -1.06 17.82
C HIS A 220 -5.49 0.23 18.56
N ARG A 221 -4.33 0.83 18.24
CA ARG A 221 -3.77 2.03 18.84
C ARG A 221 -3.86 3.24 17.91
N GLU A 222 -4.87 3.28 17.05
CA GLU A 222 -4.93 4.24 15.92
C GLU A 222 -4.78 5.71 16.36
N SER A 223 -5.38 6.07 17.49
CA SER A 223 -5.40 7.44 18.01
C SER A 223 -4.01 7.98 18.37
N GLU A 224 -3.04 7.10 18.63
CA GLU A 224 -1.64 7.47 18.87
C GLU A 224 -0.90 7.89 17.58
N PHE A 225 -1.44 7.49 16.42
CA PHE A 225 -0.75 7.49 15.14
C PHE A 225 -1.47 8.27 14.03
N HIS A 226 -2.66 8.85 14.27
CA HIS A 226 -3.38 9.66 13.27
C HIS A 226 -2.48 10.73 12.63
N GLY A 227 -2.49 10.79 11.30
CA GLY A 227 -1.69 11.71 10.50
C GLY A 227 -0.17 11.46 10.55
N ARG A 228 0.27 10.33 11.12
CA ARG A 228 1.70 10.03 11.33
C ARG A 228 2.17 8.84 10.52
N ALA A 229 3.49 8.82 10.34
CA ALA A 229 4.21 7.68 9.80
C ALA A 229 4.80 6.85 10.95
N VAL A 230 4.61 5.52 10.90
CA VAL A 230 5.05 4.56 11.91
C VAL A 230 5.97 3.55 11.23
N GLY A 231 7.22 3.49 11.67
CA GLY A 231 8.15 2.46 11.24
C GLY A 231 7.87 1.13 11.96
N VAL A 232 8.11 0.02 11.27
CA VAL A 232 8.03 -1.32 11.87
C VAL A 232 9.39 -1.97 11.77
N THR A 233 9.94 -2.49 12.87
CA THR A 233 11.24 -3.17 12.87
C THR A 233 11.11 -4.59 13.41
N ALA A 234 11.91 -5.52 12.89
CA ALA A 234 11.95 -6.88 13.38
C ALA A 234 12.69 -6.96 14.73
N THR A 235 12.17 -7.77 15.65
CA THR A 235 12.87 -8.12 16.91
C THR A 235 13.27 -9.59 16.93
N GLY A 236 12.73 -10.41 16.01
CA GLY A 236 13.10 -11.81 15.81
C GLY A 236 13.91 -12.07 14.55
N ARG A 237 14.24 -13.34 14.32
CA ARG A 237 14.98 -13.81 13.14
C ARG A 237 14.05 -13.92 11.93
N VAL A 238 14.28 -13.07 10.93
CA VAL A 238 13.50 -13.08 9.67
C VAL A 238 14.09 -14.07 8.66
N ARG A 239 13.24 -14.91 8.05
CA ARG A 239 13.61 -15.74 6.89
C ARG A 239 13.73 -14.85 5.65
N GLN A 240 14.95 -14.53 5.24
CA GLN A 240 15.18 -13.61 4.13
C GLN A 240 15.04 -14.30 2.77
N THR A 241 14.17 -13.77 1.92
CA THR A 241 13.88 -14.24 0.56
C THR A 241 14.40 -13.28 -0.52
N TRP A 242 15.71 -13.01 -0.53
CA TRP A 242 16.34 -12.01 -1.42
C TRP A 242 16.16 -12.26 -2.91
N GLY A 243 16.14 -13.53 -3.35
CA GLY A 243 16.04 -13.86 -4.78
C GLY A 243 14.77 -13.30 -5.44
N VAL A 244 13.64 -13.32 -4.73
CA VAL A 244 12.36 -12.77 -5.21
C VAL A 244 12.42 -11.24 -5.33
N LEU A 245 13.05 -10.59 -4.35
CA LEU A 245 13.17 -9.13 -4.31
C LEU A 245 14.15 -8.62 -5.36
N LEU A 246 15.27 -9.30 -5.55
CA LEU A 246 16.23 -8.99 -6.61
C LEU A 246 15.56 -9.05 -7.98
N ARG A 247 14.69 -10.05 -8.22
CA ARG A 247 13.89 -10.13 -9.44
C ARG A 247 13.02 -8.88 -9.64
N HIS A 248 12.29 -8.44 -8.61
CA HIS A 248 11.46 -7.23 -8.70
C HIS A 248 12.29 -5.96 -8.96
N LEU A 249 13.46 -5.83 -8.32
CA LEU A 249 14.38 -4.72 -8.56
C LEU A 249 14.92 -4.72 -10.00
N LEU A 250 15.27 -5.88 -10.54
CA LEU A 250 15.74 -6.01 -11.93
C LEU A 250 14.63 -5.69 -12.93
N GLU A 251 13.40 -6.18 -12.72
CA GLU A 251 12.24 -5.90 -13.57
C GLU A 251 11.90 -4.40 -13.58
N GLY A 252 11.91 -3.77 -12.39
CA GLY A 252 11.68 -2.32 -12.25
C GLY A 252 12.80 -1.48 -12.87
N GLY A 253 14.07 -1.82 -12.59
CA GLY A 253 15.23 -1.15 -13.18
C GLY A 253 15.28 -1.26 -14.70
N SER A 254 14.97 -2.44 -15.26
CA SER A 254 14.87 -2.65 -16.71
C SER A 254 13.73 -1.83 -17.34
N SER A 255 12.58 -1.78 -16.68
CA SER A 255 11.44 -0.97 -17.14
C SER A 255 11.78 0.53 -17.14
N ARG A 256 12.45 1.01 -16.09
CA ARG A 256 12.89 2.41 -15.99
C ARG A 256 13.95 2.79 -17.02
N LEU A 257 14.92 1.91 -17.25
CA LEU A 257 15.96 2.13 -18.25
C LEU A 257 15.35 2.24 -19.66
N ARG A 258 14.43 1.32 -20.01
CA ARG A 258 13.72 1.35 -21.31
C ARG A 258 12.92 2.64 -21.50
N GLU A 259 12.21 3.10 -20.47
CA GLU A 259 11.49 4.37 -20.52
C GLU A 259 12.43 5.56 -20.74
N THR A 260 13.59 5.57 -20.08
CA THR A 260 14.58 6.65 -20.21
C THR A 260 15.13 6.71 -21.63
N ILE A 261 15.55 5.56 -22.18
CA ILE A 261 16.02 5.44 -23.56
C ILE A 261 14.94 5.87 -24.56
N ALA A 262 13.69 5.46 -24.34
CA ALA A 262 12.58 5.84 -25.20
C ALA A 262 12.34 7.36 -25.20
N LYS A 263 12.40 8.02 -24.04
CA LYS A 263 12.26 9.48 -23.93
C LYS A 263 13.41 10.21 -24.62
N GLU A 264 14.65 9.77 -24.44
CA GLU A 264 15.81 10.36 -25.13
C GLU A 264 15.69 10.23 -26.65
N ALA A 265 15.28 9.07 -27.15
CA ALA A 265 15.06 8.86 -28.58
C ALA A 265 13.95 9.79 -29.15
N VAL A 266 12.90 10.05 -28.38
CA VAL A 266 11.84 11.02 -28.76
C VAL A 266 12.39 12.44 -28.80
N VAL A 267 13.16 12.86 -27.78
CA VAL A 267 13.76 14.20 -27.74
C VAL A 267 14.68 14.43 -28.93
N VAL A 268 15.55 13.46 -29.25
CA VAL A 268 16.44 13.54 -30.42
C VAL A 268 15.63 13.67 -31.72
N ARG A 269 14.55 12.90 -31.88
CA ARG A 269 13.67 13.01 -33.06
C ARG A 269 13.00 14.38 -33.18
N VAL A 270 12.47 14.92 -32.08
CA VAL A 270 11.83 16.25 -32.06
C VAL A 270 12.85 17.34 -32.42
N LEU A 271 14.05 17.27 -31.85
CA LEU A 271 15.13 18.21 -32.17
C LEU A 271 15.50 18.14 -33.66
N CYS A 272 15.64 16.93 -34.22
CA CYS A 272 15.90 16.75 -35.66
C CYS A 272 14.78 17.33 -36.53
N ILE A 273 13.51 17.09 -36.20
CA ILE A 273 12.37 17.65 -36.94
C ILE A 273 12.37 19.19 -36.85
N PHE A 274 12.60 19.75 -35.67
CA PHE A 274 12.68 21.19 -35.48
C PHE A 274 13.80 21.82 -36.31
N LEU A 275 14.99 21.21 -36.32
CA LEU A 275 16.11 21.65 -37.15
C LEU A 275 15.79 21.58 -38.66
N VAL A 276 15.06 20.54 -39.10
CA VAL A 276 14.60 20.43 -40.50
C VAL A 276 13.59 21.53 -40.84
N ILE A 277 12.61 21.80 -39.97
CA ILE A 277 11.62 22.87 -40.20
C ILE A 277 12.30 24.25 -40.24
N LEU A 278 13.24 24.51 -39.33
CA LEU A 278 14.01 25.75 -39.30
C LEU A 278 14.80 25.94 -40.59
N ALA A 279 15.45 24.88 -41.09
CA ALA A 279 16.15 24.89 -42.36
C ALA A 279 15.21 25.17 -43.54
N CYS A 280 14.01 24.60 -43.56
CA CYS A 280 12.99 24.88 -44.59
C CYS A 280 12.50 26.34 -44.54
N LEU A 281 12.23 26.89 -43.36
CA LEU A 281 11.78 28.28 -43.21
C LEU A 281 12.87 29.28 -43.65
N MET A 282 14.13 29.04 -43.27
CA MET A 282 15.27 29.85 -43.72
C MET A 282 15.48 29.80 -45.23
N SER A 283 15.09 28.71 -45.90
CA SER A 283 15.17 28.62 -47.38
C SER A 283 14.05 29.34 -48.12
N SER A 284 13.01 29.81 -47.41
CA SER A 284 11.84 30.51 -48.00
C SER A 284 11.83 32.04 -47.80
N LEU A 285 12.85 32.59 -47.10
CA LEU A 285 13.12 34.02 -46.95
C LEU A 285 14.22 34.46 -47.91
#